data_AF-A0A3D0D245-F1
#
_entry.id   AF-A0A3D0D245-F1
#
_cell.length_a   1.000
_cell.length_b   1.000
_cell.length_c   1.000
_cell.angle_alpha   90.00
_cell.angle_beta   90.00
_cell.angle_gamma   90.00
#
_symmetry.space_group_name_H-M   'P 1'
#
loop_
_entity.id
_entity.type
_entity.pdbx_description
1 polymer ?
#
loop_
_entity_poly.entity_id
_entity_poly.type
_entity_poly.pdbx_seq_one_letter_code
_entity_poly.pdbx_strand_id
1 'polypeptide(L)'
;MVVFDLVSGGHMGCIQSAVPQPLGSPPFCGNENMRPHYLPSHIGRLAIFLSLLGLTLALTAAPATQAQIPTTVNWPYSGNDLANTRYQAVDQITPANVAQLQPAWVFHTGVLDDKSSFEVSPIVIDGTMYISTGHDDVFALDAATGAEKWAYHPLDERPPLEQISICCGRDSRGVAYGNGKVFLGRLDAVLVALDATTGEVVWKTTVADWHDDVSIPMAPQFVNGKVLVSVSGASSRSRAGLPSTPPSTEISTFAIVRTVAGSET
;
A
#
# COMPACT_ATOMS: atom_id res chain seq x y z
N MET A 1 -10.15 -11.34 16.66
CA MET A 1 -11.11 -10.40 16.04
C MET A 1 -10.44 -9.04 16.02
N VAL A 2 -9.85 -8.66 14.89
CA VAL A 2 -9.20 -7.35 14.75
C VAL A 2 -10.11 -6.50 13.87
N VAL A 3 -10.87 -5.62 14.51
CA VAL A 3 -11.59 -4.51 13.88
C VAL A 3 -10.69 -3.30 14.06
N PHE A 4 -10.20 -2.68 12.98
CA PHE A 4 -9.45 -1.43 13.08
C PHE A 4 -10.44 -0.28 13.18
N ASP A 5 -10.49 0.31 14.37
CA ASP A 5 -11.18 1.57 14.66
C ASP A 5 -10.09 2.62 14.97
N LEU A 6 -10.02 3.65 14.14
CA LEU A 6 -9.24 4.87 14.40
C LEU A 6 -10.04 6.07 13.87
N VAL A 7 -11.09 6.43 14.60
CA VAL A 7 -11.67 7.77 14.54
C VAL A 7 -10.99 8.62 15.62
N SER A 8 -10.22 9.62 15.20
CA SER A 8 -9.78 10.72 16.06
C SER A 8 -9.95 12.06 15.35
N GLY A 9 -11.10 12.69 15.62
CA GLY A 9 -11.27 14.13 15.88
C GLY A 9 -10.69 15.16 14.91
N GLY A 10 -11.44 15.49 13.85
CA GLY A 10 -11.28 16.74 13.09
C GLY A 10 -12.30 17.80 13.51
N HIS A 11 -11.82 18.97 13.95
CA HIS A 11 -12.61 20.12 14.37
C HIS A 11 -13.38 20.80 13.22
N MET A 12 -14.56 21.30 13.57
CA MET A 12 -15.49 22.06 12.73
C MET A 12 -14.91 23.36 12.15
N GLY A 13 -15.35 23.70 10.93
CA GLY A 13 -15.22 25.03 10.35
C GLY A 13 -16.15 25.21 9.14
N CYS A 14 -17.38 25.66 9.38
CA CYS A 14 -18.31 26.13 8.34
C CYS A 14 -17.79 27.40 7.67
N ILE A 15 -17.85 27.49 6.34
CA ILE A 15 -17.76 28.77 5.63
C ILE A 15 -19.03 28.97 4.79
N GLN A 16 -19.75 30.04 5.13
CA GLN A 16 -20.99 30.48 4.51
C GLN A 16 -20.77 30.99 3.08
N SER A 17 -21.72 30.61 2.23
CA SER A 17 -22.00 31.21 0.92
C SER A 17 -22.66 32.58 1.08
N ALA A 18 -22.16 33.59 0.38
CA ALA A 18 -22.90 34.82 0.11
C ALA A 18 -22.36 35.53 -1.15
N VAL A 19 -23.13 35.51 -2.25
CA VAL A 19 -23.06 36.54 -3.30
C VAL A 19 -24.49 36.88 -3.75
N PRO A 20 -24.90 38.17 -3.83
CA PRO A 20 -26.28 38.57 -4.09
C PRO A 20 -26.58 38.82 -5.58
N GLN A 21 -27.86 38.62 -5.94
CA GLN A 21 -28.49 38.97 -7.21
C GLN A 21 -28.82 40.48 -7.28
N PRO A 22 -29.00 41.04 -8.49
CA PRO A 22 -30.04 42.05 -8.69
C PRO A 22 -31.00 41.74 -9.84
N LEU A 23 -32.24 42.18 -9.61
CA LEU A 23 -33.46 42.11 -10.42
C LEU A 23 -33.43 43.05 -11.65
N GLY A 24 -34.18 42.69 -12.71
CA GLY A 24 -34.69 43.64 -13.70
C GLY A 24 -34.96 43.06 -15.09
N SER A 25 -36.22 42.78 -15.42
CA SER A 25 -36.74 42.59 -16.78
C SER A 25 -37.45 43.88 -17.26
N PRO A 26 -37.67 44.13 -18.58
CA PRO A 26 -38.81 43.55 -19.31
C PRO A 26 -38.53 43.24 -20.83
N PRO A 27 -39.52 42.72 -21.60
CA PRO A 27 -39.29 41.98 -22.84
C PRO A 27 -39.52 42.82 -24.12
N PHE A 28 -38.99 42.35 -25.26
CA PHE A 28 -39.47 42.75 -26.58
C PHE A 28 -39.63 41.53 -27.49
N CYS A 29 -40.89 41.26 -27.86
CA CYS A 29 -41.29 40.52 -29.06
C CYS A 29 -41.36 41.50 -30.25
N GLY A 30 -41.07 41.03 -31.47
CA GLY A 30 -41.23 41.85 -32.68
C GLY A 30 -40.91 41.11 -33.99
N ASN A 31 -41.97 40.57 -34.57
CA ASN A 31 -42.20 39.90 -35.85
C ASN A 31 -41.36 40.26 -37.10
N GLU A 32 -41.15 39.21 -37.91
CA GLU A 32 -41.42 39.05 -39.35
C GLU A 32 -41.57 40.31 -40.24
N ASN A 33 -40.78 40.39 -41.34
CA ASN A 33 -41.28 40.77 -42.67
C ASN A 33 -40.22 40.57 -43.79
N MET A 34 -40.36 39.44 -44.49
CA MET A 34 -40.49 39.26 -45.94
C MET A 34 -40.07 40.37 -46.96
N ARG A 35 -39.35 39.90 -48.00
CA ARG A 35 -39.32 40.27 -49.46
C ARG A 35 -38.12 41.11 -50.00
N PRO A 36 -37.87 41.17 -51.34
CA PRO A 36 -37.22 40.09 -52.11
C PRO A 36 -36.17 40.59 -53.15
N HIS A 37 -35.49 39.63 -53.81
CA HIS A 37 -34.86 39.65 -55.15
C HIS A 37 -34.03 40.85 -55.63
N TYR A 38 -32.75 40.61 -55.97
CA TYR A 38 -32.17 40.98 -57.27
C TYR A 38 -30.93 40.11 -57.55
N LEU A 39 -31.00 39.27 -58.58
CA LEU A 39 -29.82 38.81 -59.33
C LEU A 39 -29.54 39.86 -60.41
N PRO A 40 -28.27 40.11 -60.73
CA PRO A 40 -27.85 39.66 -62.05
C PRO A 40 -26.47 39.02 -62.11
N SER A 41 -26.39 38.15 -63.10
CA SER A 41 -25.25 37.52 -63.75
C SER A 41 -24.03 38.41 -64.00
N HIS A 42 -22.86 37.96 -63.53
CA HIS A 42 -21.62 38.13 -64.27
C HIS A 42 -20.94 36.78 -64.45
N ILE A 43 -21.10 36.29 -65.68
CA ILE A 43 -20.35 35.19 -66.27
C ILE A 43 -18.90 35.64 -66.42
N GLY A 44 -17.99 34.83 -65.88
CA GLY A 44 -16.68 34.63 -66.50
C GLY A 44 -15.50 35.34 -65.83
N ARG A 45 -14.47 34.51 -65.59
CA ARG A 45 -13.05 34.84 -65.35
C ARG A 45 -12.71 35.19 -63.90
N LEU A 46 -12.33 34.19 -63.11
CA LEU A 46 -10.91 33.93 -62.83
C LEU A 46 -10.82 32.69 -61.92
N ALA A 47 -10.57 31.53 -62.52
CA ALA A 47 -9.95 30.44 -61.79
C ALA A 47 -8.50 30.84 -61.47
N ILE A 48 -7.95 30.21 -60.42
CA ILE A 48 -6.56 30.30 -59.95
C ILE A 48 -6.33 31.41 -58.91
N PHE A 49 -6.83 31.19 -57.68
CA PHE A 49 -6.17 31.54 -56.40
C PHE A 49 -6.93 30.90 -55.22
N LEU A 50 -7.31 29.62 -55.35
CA LEU A 50 -8.05 28.85 -54.34
C LEU A 50 -7.36 27.48 -54.15
N SER A 51 -6.10 27.48 -53.73
CA SER A 51 -5.34 26.23 -53.54
C SER A 51 -4.36 26.27 -52.37
N LEU A 52 -4.68 26.96 -51.27
CA LEU A 52 -3.85 26.96 -50.05
C LEU A 52 -4.63 27.05 -48.72
N LEU A 53 -5.95 26.78 -48.71
CA LEU A 53 -6.75 26.76 -47.48
C LEU A 53 -7.59 25.49 -47.38
N GLY A 54 -6.92 24.34 -47.47
CA GLY A 54 -7.56 23.02 -47.44
C GLY A 54 -6.61 21.95 -46.91
N LEU A 55 -5.75 22.27 -45.94
CA LEU A 55 -4.99 21.25 -45.22
C LEU A 55 -5.79 20.85 -43.98
N THR A 56 -6.64 19.86 -44.22
CA THR A 56 -7.31 18.96 -43.30
C THR A 56 -6.75 18.95 -41.87
N LEU A 57 -7.48 19.56 -40.95
CA LEU A 57 -7.37 19.29 -39.52
C LEU A 57 -8.00 17.91 -39.26
N ALA A 58 -7.28 16.84 -39.57
CA ALA A 58 -7.64 15.51 -39.12
C ALA A 58 -7.27 15.44 -37.63
N LEU A 59 -8.19 15.91 -36.79
CA LEU A 59 -8.12 15.73 -35.35
C LEU A 59 -8.34 14.23 -35.09
N THR A 60 -7.26 13.45 -35.08
CA THR A 60 -7.31 12.09 -34.55
C THR A 60 -7.58 12.23 -33.05
N ALA A 61 -8.85 12.20 -32.67
CA ALA A 61 -9.22 11.93 -31.29
C ALA A 61 -8.67 10.55 -30.96
N ALA A 62 -7.50 10.51 -30.32
CA ALA A 62 -7.04 9.29 -29.69
C ALA A 62 -8.17 8.84 -28.76
N PRO A 63 -8.63 7.58 -28.85
CA PRO A 63 -9.59 7.09 -27.87
C PRO A 63 -8.98 7.36 -26.51
N ALA A 64 -9.69 8.09 -25.65
CA ALA A 64 -9.30 8.22 -24.27
C ALA A 64 -9.24 6.78 -23.74
N THR A 65 -8.02 6.27 -23.53
CA THR A 65 -7.81 5.01 -22.85
C THR A 65 -8.41 5.23 -21.46
N GLN A 66 -9.65 4.78 -21.25
CA GLN A 66 -10.17 4.63 -19.91
C GLN A 66 -9.18 3.73 -19.22
N ALA A 67 -8.46 4.29 -18.25
CA ALA A 67 -7.63 3.50 -17.36
C ALA A 67 -8.54 2.39 -16.84
N GLN A 68 -8.28 1.15 -17.28
CA GLN A 68 -8.98 0.00 -16.73
C GLN A 68 -8.73 0.07 -15.23
N ILE A 69 -9.80 0.21 -14.45
CA ILE A 69 -9.74 0.00 -13.01
C ILE A 69 -9.11 -1.38 -12.86
N PRO A 70 -7.92 -1.50 -12.25
CA PRO A 70 -7.31 -2.80 -12.07
C PRO A 70 -8.32 -3.70 -11.37
N THR A 71 -8.57 -4.88 -11.94
CA THR A 71 -9.47 -5.88 -11.34
C THR A 71 -8.97 -6.38 -9.99
N THR A 72 -7.73 -6.02 -9.63
CA THR A 72 -7.07 -6.37 -8.39
C THR A 72 -6.48 -5.11 -7.77
N VAL A 73 -6.98 -4.77 -6.59
CA VAL A 73 -6.48 -3.66 -5.77
C VAL A 73 -5.38 -4.20 -4.86
N ASN A 74 -4.16 -3.69 -5.02
CA ASN A 74 -3.01 -4.11 -4.22
C ASN A 74 -2.87 -3.25 -2.96
N TRP A 75 -2.33 -3.85 -1.90
CA TRP A 75 -1.87 -3.20 -0.67
C TRP A 75 -0.41 -3.58 -0.43
N PRO A 76 0.55 -2.99 -1.16
CA PRO A 76 1.89 -3.55 -1.32
C PRO A 76 2.83 -3.34 -0.13
N TYR A 77 2.53 -2.41 0.76
CA TYR A 77 3.31 -2.10 1.96
C TYR A 77 2.41 -2.12 3.18
N SER A 78 2.96 -2.29 4.39
CA SER A 78 2.18 -2.18 5.64
C SER A 78 1.38 -0.87 5.73
N GLY A 79 1.90 0.20 5.10
CA GLY A 79 1.26 1.52 4.99
C GLY A 79 0.55 1.81 3.67
N ASN A 80 0.27 0.80 2.85
CA ASN A 80 -0.14 0.87 1.44
C ASN A 80 0.90 1.44 0.46
N ASP A 81 1.58 2.53 0.82
CA ASP A 81 2.60 3.17 -0.01
C ASP A 81 3.85 3.53 0.81
N LEU A 82 4.92 3.95 0.13
CA LEU A 82 6.17 4.37 0.78
C LEU A 82 6.02 5.68 1.58
N ALA A 83 4.97 6.47 1.32
CA ALA A 83 4.63 7.63 2.13
C ALA A 83 3.86 7.23 3.41
N ASN A 84 3.51 5.95 3.55
CA ASN A 84 2.75 5.36 4.64
C ASN A 84 1.40 6.06 4.86
N THR A 85 0.71 6.41 3.77
CA THR A 85 -0.57 7.13 3.85
C THR A 85 -1.69 6.31 4.47
N ARG A 86 -1.58 4.97 4.41
CA ARG A 86 -2.64 4.02 4.82
C ARG A 86 -3.97 4.32 4.14
N TYR A 87 -3.92 4.86 2.93
CA TYR A 87 -5.09 5.29 2.17
C TYR A 87 -5.21 4.48 0.89
N GLN A 88 -6.43 4.04 0.56
CA GLN A 88 -6.74 3.43 -0.72
C GLN A 88 -7.91 4.15 -1.38
N ALA A 89 -7.77 4.50 -2.66
CA ALA A 89 -8.79 5.19 -3.43
C ALA A 89 -9.86 4.23 -3.97
N VAL A 90 -10.59 3.57 -3.05
CA VAL A 90 -11.72 2.68 -3.36
C VAL A 90 -12.97 3.14 -2.63
N ASP A 91 -14.14 2.98 -3.25
CA ASP A 91 -15.42 3.49 -2.77
C ASP A 91 -16.53 2.43 -2.74
N GLN A 92 -16.18 1.15 -2.88
CA GLN A 92 -17.14 0.05 -2.75
C GLN A 92 -17.83 0.03 -1.36
N ILE A 93 -17.05 0.31 -0.32
CA ILE A 93 -17.52 0.48 1.06
C ILE A 93 -17.49 1.96 1.39
N THR A 94 -18.64 2.49 1.83
CA THR A 94 -18.86 3.91 2.12
C THR A 94 -19.55 4.06 3.48
N PRO A 95 -19.57 5.27 4.09
CA PRO A 95 -20.35 5.51 5.30
C PRO A 95 -21.83 5.14 5.19
N ALA A 96 -22.39 5.14 3.97
CA ALA A 96 -23.80 4.80 3.72
C ALA A 96 -24.08 3.28 3.77
N ASN A 97 -23.09 2.42 3.51
CA ASN A 97 -23.28 0.97 3.45
C ASN A 97 -22.41 0.14 4.42
N VAL A 98 -21.47 0.76 5.15
CA VAL A 98 -20.56 0.07 6.08
C VAL A 98 -21.28 -0.79 7.13
N ALA A 99 -22.50 -0.40 7.51
CA ALA A 99 -23.34 -1.14 8.44
C ALA A 99 -23.80 -2.53 7.91
N GLN A 100 -23.60 -2.81 6.62
CA GLN A 100 -23.97 -4.08 5.97
C GLN A 100 -22.80 -5.08 5.94
N LEU A 101 -21.61 -4.70 6.42
CA LEU A 101 -20.44 -5.57 6.40
C LEU A 101 -20.65 -6.84 7.22
N GLN A 102 -20.17 -7.94 6.68
CA GLN A 102 -20.15 -9.25 7.31
C GLN A 102 -18.77 -9.87 7.11
N PRO A 103 -18.29 -10.73 8.03
CA PRO A 103 -17.07 -11.49 7.79
C PRO A 103 -17.19 -12.31 6.50
N ALA A 104 -16.28 -12.09 5.56
CA ALA A 104 -16.23 -12.87 4.32
C ALA A 104 -15.63 -14.27 4.57
N TRP A 105 -14.59 -14.33 5.42
CA TRP A 105 -13.92 -15.56 5.83
C TRP A 105 -13.11 -15.32 7.11
N VAL A 106 -12.66 -16.41 7.75
CA VAL A 106 -11.79 -16.39 8.93
C VAL A 106 -10.66 -17.40 8.70
N PHE A 107 -9.42 -16.98 8.95
CA PHE A 107 -8.25 -17.84 8.93
C PHE A 107 -7.69 -18.01 10.35
N HIS A 108 -7.33 -19.23 10.72
CA HIS A 108 -6.75 -19.55 12.02
C HIS A 108 -5.28 -19.90 11.84
N THR A 109 -4.39 -19.10 12.43
CA THR A 109 -2.92 -19.26 12.28
C THR A 109 -2.35 -20.45 13.03
N GLY A 110 -3.11 -21.04 13.97
CA GLY A 110 -2.63 -22.14 14.82
C GLY A 110 -1.69 -21.73 15.96
N VAL A 111 -1.28 -20.46 16.03
CA VAL A 111 -0.41 -19.94 17.11
C VAL A 111 -1.26 -19.64 18.35
N LEU A 112 -1.13 -20.49 19.37
CA LEU A 112 -1.84 -20.42 20.65
C LEU A 112 -0.90 -20.08 21.81
N ASP A 113 -0.08 -19.06 21.62
CA ASP A 113 0.91 -18.59 22.59
C ASP A 113 0.40 -17.31 23.27
N ASP A 114 0.28 -17.34 24.61
CA ASP A 114 -0.22 -16.23 25.41
C ASP A 114 0.74 -15.02 25.43
N LYS A 115 2.01 -15.25 25.10
CA LYS A 115 3.01 -14.20 24.91
C LYS A 115 3.03 -13.65 23.49
N SER A 116 2.32 -14.27 22.54
CA SER A 116 2.25 -13.81 21.16
C SER A 116 1.18 -12.73 20.98
N SER A 117 1.55 -11.62 20.37
CA SER A 117 0.62 -10.57 19.94
C SER A 117 0.47 -10.62 18.41
N PHE A 118 -0.75 -10.39 17.90
CA PHE A 118 -1.03 -10.38 16.47
C PHE A 118 -1.06 -8.94 15.95
N GLU A 119 0.11 -8.40 15.61
CA GLU A 119 0.32 -7.00 15.19
C GLU A 119 0.55 -6.83 13.69
N VAL A 120 0.38 -7.90 12.92
CA VAL A 120 0.61 -7.87 11.48
C VAL A 120 -0.33 -6.88 10.80
N SER A 121 0.25 -6.03 9.96
CA SER A 121 -0.48 -5.32 8.90
C SER A 121 -0.32 -6.11 7.61
N PRO A 122 -1.35 -6.85 7.16
CA PRO A 122 -1.25 -7.70 5.97
C PRO A 122 -0.88 -6.89 4.74
N ILE A 123 -0.11 -7.48 3.84
CA ILE A 123 0.09 -6.95 2.49
C ILE A 123 -0.64 -7.82 1.48
N VAL A 124 -1.16 -7.20 0.42
CA VAL A 124 -1.88 -7.90 -0.66
C VAL A 124 -1.25 -7.54 -2.00
N ILE A 125 -0.76 -8.56 -2.71
CA ILE A 125 -0.17 -8.43 -4.04
C ILE A 125 -0.83 -9.46 -4.96
N ASP A 126 -1.46 -8.98 -6.03
CA ASP A 126 -2.02 -9.79 -7.10
C ASP A 126 -2.94 -10.90 -6.58
N GLY A 127 -3.82 -10.53 -5.64
CA GLY A 127 -4.80 -11.42 -5.01
C GLY A 127 -4.23 -12.37 -3.95
N THR A 128 -2.94 -12.24 -3.60
CA THR A 128 -2.31 -13.00 -2.51
C THR A 128 -2.10 -12.11 -1.31
N MET A 129 -2.67 -12.49 -0.17
CA MET A 129 -2.46 -11.84 1.12
C MET A 129 -1.32 -12.54 1.86
N TYR A 130 -0.38 -11.78 2.40
CA TYR A 130 0.69 -12.30 3.23
C TYR A 130 0.55 -11.78 4.66
N ILE A 131 0.61 -12.71 5.62
CA ILE A 131 0.56 -12.43 7.06
C ILE A 131 1.69 -13.15 7.78
N SER A 132 2.10 -12.62 8.93
CA SER A 132 3.06 -13.26 9.83
C SER A 132 2.54 -13.35 11.25
N THR A 133 3.19 -14.19 12.08
CA THR A 133 2.81 -14.43 13.47
C THR A 133 3.97 -14.14 14.43
N GLY A 134 3.69 -14.12 15.73
CA GLY A 134 4.74 -14.05 16.77
C GLY A 134 5.61 -15.30 16.89
N HIS A 135 5.32 -16.36 16.12
CA HIS A 135 6.20 -17.55 16.01
C HIS A 135 7.16 -17.45 14.82
N ASP A 136 7.14 -16.30 14.12
CA ASP A 136 7.82 -16.06 12.85
C ASP A 136 7.24 -16.87 11.68
N ASP A 137 6.00 -17.39 11.82
CA ASP A 137 5.34 -18.04 10.68
C ASP A 137 5.02 -17.00 9.60
N VAL A 138 4.96 -17.44 8.35
CA VAL A 138 4.42 -16.64 7.24
C VAL A 138 3.41 -17.48 6.49
N PHE A 139 2.23 -16.92 6.26
CA PHE A 139 1.19 -17.53 5.45
C PHE A 139 0.96 -16.69 4.20
N ALA A 140 0.87 -17.35 3.04
CA ALA A 140 0.29 -16.77 1.85
C ALA A 140 -1.13 -17.33 1.66
N LEU A 141 -2.09 -16.43 1.61
CA LEU A 141 -3.51 -16.75 1.49
C LEU A 141 -4.07 -16.19 0.19
N ASP A 142 -5.05 -16.86 -0.39
CA ASP A 142 -5.92 -16.24 -1.37
C ASP A 142 -6.76 -15.15 -0.69
N ALA A 143 -6.61 -13.90 -1.13
CA ALA A 143 -7.21 -12.75 -0.45
C ALA A 143 -8.75 -12.74 -0.52
N ALA A 144 -9.33 -13.38 -1.54
CA ALA A 144 -10.78 -13.43 -1.72
C ALA A 144 -11.43 -14.51 -0.87
N THR A 145 -10.76 -15.65 -0.67
CA THR A 145 -11.34 -16.84 -0.04
C THR A 145 -10.75 -17.17 1.34
N GLY A 146 -9.58 -16.63 1.67
CA GLY A 146 -8.82 -16.99 2.87
C GLY A 146 -8.13 -18.36 2.78
N ALA A 147 -8.18 -19.03 1.62
CA ALA A 147 -7.55 -20.33 1.44
C ALA A 147 -6.02 -20.22 1.49
N GLU A 148 -5.38 -21.08 2.26
CA GLU A 148 -3.91 -21.15 2.32
C GLU A 148 -3.34 -21.63 0.99
N LYS A 149 -2.37 -20.87 0.45
CA LYS A 149 -1.57 -21.24 -0.71
C LYS A 149 -0.29 -21.96 -0.28
N TRP A 150 0.38 -21.41 0.73
CA TRP A 150 1.55 -21.99 1.38
C TRP A 150 1.74 -21.38 2.76
N ALA A 151 2.50 -22.09 3.61
CA ALA A 151 2.95 -21.61 4.90
C ALA A 151 4.44 -21.90 5.12
N TYR A 152 5.10 -21.02 5.87
CA TYR A 152 6.49 -21.16 6.33
C TYR A 152 6.48 -21.18 7.85
N HIS A 153 7.07 -22.23 8.45
CA HIS A 153 7.05 -22.49 9.90
C HIS A 153 8.48 -22.67 10.44
N PRO A 154 9.14 -21.59 10.90
CA PRO A 154 10.56 -21.65 11.24
C PRO A 154 10.85 -21.87 12.72
N LEU A 155 9.85 -22.29 13.51
CA LEU A 155 9.96 -22.37 14.96
C LEU A 155 11.09 -23.32 15.40
N ASP A 156 11.23 -24.46 14.74
CA ASP A 156 12.26 -25.47 15.02
C ASP A 156 13.65 -25.10 14.46
N GLU A 157 13.72 -24.04 13.66
CA GLU A 157 14.96 -23.57 13.00
C GLU A 157 15.61 -22.38 13.72
N ARG A 158 15.26 -22.13 14.98
CA ARG A 158 15.80 -21.04 15.80
C ARG A 158 15.95 -21.47 17.26
N PRO A 159 16.67 -20.69 18.08
CA PRO A 159 16.65 -20.87 19.52
C PRO A 159 15.20 -20.86 20.06
N PRO A 160 14.92 -21.62 21.12
CA PRO A 160 13.63 -21.58 21.79
C PRO A 160 13.24 -20.14 22.13
N LEU A 161 11.99 -19.77 21.86
CA LEU A 161 11.47 -18.43 22.09
C LEU A 161 11.61 -17.95 23.54
N GLU A 162 11.73 -18.87 24.50
CA GLU A 162 11.93 -18.59 25.92
C GLU A 162 13.34 -18.06 26.21
N GLN A 163 14.29 -18.28 25.30
CA GLN A 163 15.68 -17.84 25.45
C GLN A 163 15.92 -16.47 24.81
N ILE A 164 15.07 -16.06 23.88
CA ILE A 164 15.19 -14.78 23.18
C ILE A 164 14.56 -13.69 24.06
N SER A 165 15.35 -12.66 24.40
CA SER A 165 14.88 -11.52 25.19
C SER A 165 14.02 -10.58 24.34
N ILE A 166 12.73 -10.50 24.65
CA ILE A 166 11.76 -9.66 23.94
C ILE A 166 10.95 -8.88 24.96
N CYS A 167 11.04 -7.55 24.94
CA CYS A 167 10.49 -6.68 25.99
C CYS A 167 8.96 -6.73 26.13
N CYS A 168 8.28 -6.97 25.02
CA CYS A 168 6.94 -6.43 24.80
C CYS A 168 5.95 -7.46 24.22
N GLY A 169 6.32 -8.75 24.26
CA GLY A 169 5.57 -9.84 23.63
C GLY A 169 6.21 -10.32 22.34
N ARG A 170 5.93 -11.56 21.95
CA ARG A 170 6.41 -12.19 20.72
C ARG A 170 5.54 -11.67 19.58
N ASP A 171 5.99 -10.64 18.90
CA ASP A 171 5.23 -9.94 17.87
C ASP A 171 5.95 -9.94 16.52
N SER A 172 5.14 -9.88 15.46
CA SER A 172 5.61 -9.65 14.10
C SER A 172 4.64 -8.70 13.42
N ARG A 173 5.17 -7.58 12.90
CA ARG A 173 4.35 -6.53 12.27
C ARG A 173 4.08 -6.73 10.78
N GLY A 174 4.61 -7.81 10.22
CA GLY A 174 4.35 -8.23 8.85
C GLY A 174 5.61 -8.52 8.05
N VAL A 175 5.42 -8.54 6.74
CA VAL A 175 6.44 -8.88 5.75
C VAL A 175 6.55 -7.76 4.71
N ALA A 176 7.64 -7.77 3.94
CA ALA A 176 7.74 -6.99 2.71
C ALA A 176 7.64 -7.90 1.48
N TYR A 177 7.21 -7.35 0.36
CA TYR A 177 7.26 -8.01 -0.94
C TYR A 177 8.16 -7.27 -1.91
N GLY A 178 8.93 -7.99 -2.73
CA GLY A 178 9.72 -7.41 -3.81
C GLY A 178 10.48 -8.43 -4.64
N ASN A 179 10.56 -8.21 -5.95
CA ASN A 179 11.25 -9.10 -6.91
C ASN A 179 10.87 -10.58 -6.73
N GLY A 180 9.58 -10.87 -6.61
CA GLY A 180 9.03 -12.21 -6.44
C GLY A 180 9.39 -12.88 -5.11
N LYS A 181 9.77 -12.11 -4.08
CA LYS A 181 10.12 -12.62 -2.75
C LYS A 181 9.32 -11.95 -1.66
N VAL A 182 9.12 -12.69 -0.59
CA VAL A 182 8.56 -12.22 0.68
C VAL A 182 9.69 -12.17 1.71
N PHE A 183 9.84 -11.04 2.39
CA PHE A 183 10.89 -10.81 3.37
C PHE A 183 10.33 -10.74 4.78
N LEU A 184 10.91 -11.53 5.68
CA LEU A 184 10.52 -11.63 7.09
C LEU A 184 11.73 -11.31 7.97
N GLY A 185 11.55 -10.42 8.93
CA GLY A 185 12.41 -10.31 10.10
C GLY A 185 11.96 -11.30 11.17
N ARG A 186 12.89 -12.12 11.67
CA ARG A 186 12.62 -13.08 12.75
C ARG A 186 13.00 -12.52 14.11
N LEU A 187 12.42 -13.10 15.15
CA LEU A 187 12.73 -12.74 16.53
C LEU A 187 14.17 -13.09 16.95
N ASP A 188 14.84 -14.03 16.26
CA ASP A 188 16.25 -14.36 16.45
C ASP A 188 17.24 -13.47 15.66
N ALA A 189 16.77 -12.29 15.24
CA ALA A 189 17.54 -11.30 14.46
C ALA A 189 18.06 -11.82 13.11
N VAL A 190 17.35 -12.78 12.50
CA VAL A 190 17.60 -13.29 11.15
C VAL A 190 16.61 -12.65 10.16
N LEU A 191 17.12 -12.17 9.02
CA LEU A 191 16.30 -11.79 7.88
C LEU A 191 16.20 -12.98 6.91
N VAL A 192 14.97 -13.33 6.56
CA VAL A 192 14.64 -14.43 5.64
C VAL A 192 14.02 -13.88 4.37
N ALA A 193 14.42 -14.42 3.22
CA ALA A 193 13.70 -14.24 1.96
C ALA A 193 13.09 -15.57 1.52
N LEU A 194 11.77 -15.55 1.33
CA LEU A 194 10.98 -16.65 0.83
C LEU A 194 10.63 -16.39 -0.63
N ASP A 195 10.57 -17.43 -1.45
CA ASP A 195 9.95 -17.35 -2.77
C ASP A 195 8.45 -17.06 -2.59
N ALA A 196 7.94 -16.04 -3.28
CA ALA A 196 6.56 -15.61 -3.06
C ALA A 196 5.51 -16.63 -3.55
N THR A 197 5.89 -17.52 -4.48
CA THR A 197 4.99 -18.52 -5.06
C THR A 197 4.99 -19.81 -4.26
N THR A 198 6.15 -20.24 -3.76
CA THR A 198 6.28 -21.55 -3.08
C THR A 198 6.41 -21.44 -1.57
N GLY A 199 6.80 -20.29 -1.03
CA GLY A 199 7.15 -20.14 0.39
C GLY A 199 8.51 -20.73 0.75
N GLU A 200 9.27 -21.27 -0.21
CA GLU A 200 10.58 -21.85 0.04
C GLU A 200 11.62 -20.78 0.38
N VAL A 201 12.54 -21.11 1.28
CA VAL A 201 13.63 -20.22 1.65
C VAL A 201 14.60 -20.06 0.48
N VAL A 202 14.70 -18.85 -0.06
CA VAL A 202 15.71 -18.49 -1.06
C VAL A 202 17.05 -18.18 -0.39
N TRP A 203 17.02 -17.44 0.72
CA TRP A 203 18.20 -17.17 1.54
C TRP A 203 17.82 -16.70 2.95
N LYS A 204 18.80 -16.80 3.86
CA LYS A 204 18.74 -16.26 5.23
C LYS A 204 20.03 -15.49 5.52
N THR A 205 19.95 -14.45 6.34
CA THR A 205 21.14 -13.76 6.85
C THR A 205 20.92 -13.31 8.29
N THR A 206 21.87 -13.60 9.15
CA THR A 206 21.92 -13.06 10.50
C THR A 206 22.22 -11.57 10.42
N VAL A 207 21.35 -10.73 10.97
CA VAL A 207 21.51 -9.27 10.97
C VAL A 207 22.21 -8.80 12.25
N ALA A 208 21.94 -9.47 13.37
CA ALA A 208 22.58 -9.24 14.65
C ALA A 208 22.65 -10.54 15.48
N ASP A 209 23.46 -10.55 16.53
CA ASP A 209 23.48 -11.66 17.49
C ASP A 209 22.35 -11.47 18.52
N TRP A 210 21.38 -12.38 18.54
CA TRP A 210 20.23 -12.32 19.45
C TRP A 210 20.63 -12.37 20.94
N HIS A 211 21.84 -12.82 21.28
CA HIS A 211 22.36 -12.76 22.65
C HIS A 211 22.61 -11.32 23.14
N ASP A 212 22.64 -10.35 22.24
CA ASP A 212 22.71 -8.92 22.56
C ASP A 212 21.31 -8.32 22.89
N ASP A 213 20.32 -9.18 23.17
CA ASP A 213 18.95 -8.81 23.52
C ASP A 213 18.26 -7.99 22.39
N VAL A 214 18.43 -8.47 21.16
CA VAL A 214 17.94 -7.85 19.94
C VAL A 214 17.09 -8.81 19.10
N SER A 215 16.08 -8.24 18.44
CA SER A 215 15.14 -8.96 17.58
C SER A 215 14.68 -8.09 16.40
N ILE A 216 13.96 -8.66 15.42
CA ILE A 216 13.39 -7.91 14.29
C ILE A 216 11.86 -8.08 14.28
N PRO A 217 11.12 -7.36 15.15
CA PRO A 217 9.66 -7.47 15.20
C PRO A 217 8.95 -6.56 14.18
N MET A 218 9.68 -5.62 13.57
CA MET A 218 9.17 -4.69 12.57
C MET A 218 9.10 -5.34 11.19
N ALA A 219 8.06 -5.02 10.42
CA ALA A 219 7.97 -5.43 9.03
C ALA A 219 9.14 -4.82 8.23
N PRO A 220 9.90 -5.64 7.47
CA PRO A 220 10.89 -5.12 6.54
C PRO A 220 10.25 -4.14 5.54
N GLN A 221 11.08 -3.37 4.82
CA GLN A 221 10.64 -2.56 3.68
C GLN A 221 11.49 -2.91 2.45
N PHE A 222 10.84 -3.07 1.30
CA PHE A 222 11.52 -3.28 0.03
C PHE A 222 11.44 -2.04 -0.85
N VAL A 223 12.58 -1.49 -1.23
CA VAL A 223 12.66 -0.30 -2.09
C VAL A 223 13.89 -0.39 -2.98
N ASN A 224 13.72 -0.17 -4.29
CA ASN A 224 14.82 -0.12 -5.27
C ASN A 224 15.79 -1.30 -5.19
N GLY A 225 15.25 -2.52 -5.10
CA GLY A 225 16.07 -3.72 -4.98
C GLY A 225 16.76 -3.88 -3.62
N LYS A 226 16.41 -3.10 -2.60
CA LYS A 226 17.00 -3.20 -1.26
C LYS A 226 15.95 -3.58 -0.23
N VAL A 227 16.37 -4.40 0.73
CA VAL A 227 15.57 -4.72 1.91
C VAL A 227 16.12 -3.93 3.09
N LEU A 228 15.27 -3.10 3.68
CA LEU A 228 15.53 -2.33 4.88
C LEU A 228 14.90 -3.07 6.06
N VAL A 229 15.67 -3.27 7.11
CA VAL A 229 15.16 -3.81 8.38
C VAL A 229 15.64 -2.93 9.52
N SER A 230 14.84 -2.86 10.57
CA SER A 230 15.24 -2.28 11.85
C SER A 230 15.41 -3.41 12.86
N VAL A 231 16.47 -3.33 13.65
CA VAL A 231 16.65 -4.19 14.82
C VAL A 231 16.13 -3.45 16.04
N SER A 232 15.23 -4.09 16.79
CA SER A 232 14.70 -3.59 18.06
C SER A 232 15.40 -4.29 19.22
N GLY A 233 15.69 -3.54 20.27
CA GLY A 233 16.30 -4.04 21.50
C GLY A 233 16.51 -2.89 22.47
N ALA A 234 16.24 -3.13 23.75
CA ALA A 234 16.47 -2.14 24.80
C ALA A 234 17.01 -2.82 26.07
N SER A 235 18.28 -2.56 26.34
CA SER A 235 18.92 -2.38 27.65
C SER A 235 19.56 -3.56 28.41
N SER A 236 20.76 -3.24 28.94
CA SER A 236 21.49 -3.79 30.10
C SER A 236 22.63 -4.80 29.94
N ARG A 237 23.29 -4.89 28.77
CA ARG A 237 24.75 -5.12 28.75
C ARG A 237 25.50 -3.81 28.58
N SER A 238 25.58 -3.06 29.68
CA SER A 238 26.86 -2.44 30.00
C SER A 238 27.89 -3.56 29.95
N ARG A 239 28.74 -3.57 28.92
CA ARG A 239 30.07 -4.18 29.02
C ARG A 239 30.57 -3.85 30.43
N ALA A 240 30.85 -4.87 31.25
CA ALA A 240 31.21 -4.69 32.65
C ALA A 240 32.17 -3.50 32.81
N GLY A 241 31.69 -2.36 33.33
CA GLY A 241 32.54 -1.18 33.50
C GLY A 241 31.93 0.23 33.42
N LEU A 242 30.66 0.46 33.06
CA LEU A 242 30.11 1.84 33.07
C LEU A 242 28.72 1.97 33.70
N PRO A 243 28.44 3.08 34.43
CA PRO A 243 27.22 3.22 35.22
C PRO A 243 25.98 3.33 34.33
N SER A 244 24.93 2.67 34.79
CA SER A 244 23.60 2.59 34.20
C SER A 244 22.98 3.95 33.87
N THR A 245 22.74 4.21 32.58
CA THR A 245 21.69 5.13 32.12
C THR A 245 20.32 4.42 32.19
N PRO A 246 19.22 5.14 32.50
CA PRO A 246 17.90 4.53 32.64
C PRO A 246 17.40 3.91 31.32
N PRO A 247 16.55 2.86 31.37
CA PRO A 247 16.05 2.17 30.19
C PRO A 247 14.88 2.98 29.61
N SER A 248 15.15 3.81 28.61
CA SER A 248 14.07 4.42 27.82
C SER A 248 14.57 4.90 26.47
N THR A 249 15.02 4.00 25.60
CA THR A 249 14.96 4.22 24.15
C THR A 249 15.05 2.88 23.45
N GLU A 250 14.00 2.48 22.73
CA GLU A 250 14.12 1.47 21.69
C GLU A 250 15.04 2.07 20.62
N ILE A 251 16.32 1.67 20.59
CA ILE A 251 17.24 2.12 19.55
C ILE A 251 16.97 1.26 18.32
N SER A 252 16.05 1.72 17.46
CA SER A 252 15.89 1.15 16.12
C SER A 252 17.14 1.46 15.32
N THR A 253 18.04 0.48 15.20
CA THR A 253 19.16 0.58 14.25
C THR A 253 18.68 0.05 12.91
N PHE A 254 18.73 0.89 11.87
CA PHE A 254 18.40 0.48 10.51
C PHE A 254 19.62 -0.19 9.86
N ALA A 255 19.45 -1.40 9.36
CA ALA A 255 20.43 -2.07 8.52
C ALA A 255 19.90 -2.15 7.08
N ILE A 256 20.71 -1.69 6.12
CA ILE A 256 20.53 -2.08 4.71
C ILE A 256 21.16 -3.45 4.58
N VAL A 257 20.34 -4.50 4.61
CA VAL A 257 20.88 -5.85 4.72
C VAL A 257 21.34 -6.37 3.36
N ARG A 258 20.68 -5.99 2.26
CA ARG A 258 21.09 -6.49 0.94
C ARG A 258 20.60 -5.66 -0.23
N THR A 259 21.41 -5.61 -1.29
CA THR A 259 20.93 -5.32 -2.65
C THR A 259 20.52 -6.65 -3.29
N VAL A 260 19.22 -6.87 -3.42
CA VAL A 260 18.62 -7.94 -4.20
C VAL A 260 18.81 -7.59 -5.67
N ALA A 261 19.74 -8.26 -6.35
CA ALA A 261 19.88 -8.12 -7.79
C ALA A 261 18.54 -8.47 -8.46
N GLY A 262 17.98 -7.53 -9.22
CA GLY A 262 16.88 -7.79 -10.14
C GLY A 262 17.45 -8.15 -11.50
N SER A 263 16.95 -9.21 -12.13
CA SER A 263 17.06 -9.34 -13.58
C SER A 263 16.23 -8.22 -14.20
N GLU A 264 16.90 -7.25 -14.83
CA GLU A 264 16.26 -6.39 -15.81
C GLU A 264 15.82 -7.28 -16.98
N THR A 265 14.52 -7.50 -17.14
CA THR A 265 13.87 -7.86 -18.41
C THR A 265 12.44 -7.37 -18.38
#